data_AF-A0AAD9M6U0-F1
#
_entry.id   AF-A0AAD9M6U0-F1
#
_cell.length_a   1.000
_cell.length_b   1.000
_cell.length_c   1.000
_cell.angle_alpha   90.00
_cell.angle_beta   90.00
_cell.angle_gamma   90.00
#
_symmetry.space_group_name_H-M   'P 1'
#
loop_
_entity.id
_entity.type
_entity.pdbx_description
1 polymer ?
#
loop_
_entity_poly.entity_id
_entity_poly.type
_entity_poly.pdbx_seq_one_letter_code
_entity_poly.pdbx_strand_id
1 'polypeptide(L)'
;MAPSRTDHKAYDAIALQHALNAAESAEALKKTVQELQRIIRGQVRDIARSKSEVANAATKAEQARELVFQNELKAAEAESEKAQENAAQAMMMAEANNEKAVAFAARIQAAAGNVNQQQQQQPAVSKARRRRARRDPNHVPKRGYTLHCIRCGIRRSRNDELRRHLRKKHYPALFPGLDRKALLAQARIDAP
;
A
#
# COMPACT_ATOMS: atom_id res chain seq x y z
N MET A 1 -75.88 -51.90 -37.82
CA MET A 1 -74.84 -52.92 -38.05
C MET A 1 -74.13 -53.15 -36.72
N ALA A 2 -74.28 -54.34 -36.14
CA ALA A 2 -73.59 -54.66 -34.89
C ALA A 2 -72.10 -54.87 -35.17
N PRO A 3 -71.18 -54.30 -34.38
CA PRO A 3 -69.76 -54.53 -34.55
C PRO A 3 -69.46 -56.03 -34.46
N SER A 4 -68.59 -56.51 -35.35
CA SER A 4 -68.26 -57.93 -35.40
C SER A 4 -67.45 -58.30 -34.16
N ARG A 5 -67.63 -59.53 -33.66
CA ARG A 5 -66.88 -60.05 -32.50
C ARG A 5 -65.35 -59.95 -32.65
N THR A 6 -64.87 -59.84 -33.89
CA THR A 6 -63.46 -59.64 -34.23
C THR A 6 -62.98 -58.21 -34.01
N ASP A 7 -63.84 -57.20 -34.17
CA ASP A 7 -63.48 -55.79 -33.99
C ASP A 7 -63.21 -55.47 -32.52
N HIS A 8 -64.01 -56.02 -31.59
CA HIS A 8 -63.79 -55.85 -30.15
C HIS A 8 -62.43 -56.40 -29.67
N LYS A 9 -61.99 -57.54 -30.22
CA LYS A 9 -60.69 -58.13 -29.88
C LYS A 9 -59.51 -57.27 -30.34
N ALA A 10 -59.66 -56.58 -31.48
CA ALA A 10 -58.63 -55.67 -31.99
C ALA A 10 -58.50 -54.41 -31.11
N TYR A 11 -59.63 -53.84 -30.67
CA TYR A 11 -59.64 -52.72 -29.73
C TYR A 11 -59.02 -53.10 -28.38
N ASP A 12 -59.33 -54.28 -27.83
CA ASP A 12 -58.77 -54.76 -26.58
C ASP A 12 -57.25 -54.96 -26.66
N ALA A 13 -56.75 -55.48 -27.80
CA ALA A 13 -55.32 -55.66 -28.04
C ALA A 13 -54.55 -54.32 -28.12
N ILE A 14 -55.13 -53.32 -28.80
CA ILE A 14 -54.53 -51.98 -28.89
C ILE A 14 -54.51 -51.30 -27.51
N ALA A 15 -55.61 -51.38 -26.75
CA ALA A 15 -55.68 -50.82 -25.40
C ALA A 15 -54.64 -51.46 -24.46
N LEU A 16 -54.45 -52.78 -24.55
CA LEU A 16 -53.45 -53.50 -23.76
C LEU A 16 -52.02 -53.12 -24.13
N GLN A 17 -51.73 -52.95 -25.44
CA GLN A 17 -50.42 -52.47 -25.88
C GLN A 17 -50.12 -51.05 -25.39
N HIS A 18 -51.11 -50.14 -25.45
CA HIS A 18 -50.94 -48.80 -24.90
C HIS A 18 -50.72 -48.81 -23.38
N ALA A 19 -51.42 -49.68 -22.64
CA ALA A 19 -51.21 -49.84 -21.21
C ALA A 19 -49.81 -50.35 -20.86
N LEU A 20 -49.28 -51.32 -21.62
CA LEU A 20 -47.91 -51.83 -21.46
C LEU A 20 -46.87 -50.75 -21.76
N ASN A 21 -47.01 -50.03 -22.88
CA ASN A 21 -46.11 -48.94 -23.24
C ASN A 21 -46.15 -47.82 -22.18
N ALA A 22 -47.33 -47.51 -21.63
CA ALA A 22 -47.48 -46.53 -20.55
C ALA A 22 -46.76 -47.00 -19.27
N ALA A 23 -46.91 -48.27 -18.89
CA ALA A 23 -46.22 -48.85 -17.73
C ALA A 23 -44.69 -48.80 -17.89
N GLU A 24 -44.17 -49.19 -19.04
CA GLU A 24 -42.73 -49.11 -19.35
C GLU A 24 -42.22 -47.66 -19.28
N SER A 25 -42.98 -46.71 -19.84
CA SER A 25 -42.63 -45.29 -19.77
C SER A 25 -42.64 -44.75 -18.34
N ALA A 26 -43.57 -45.20 -17.49
CA ALA A 26 -43.67 -44.81 -16.09
C ALA A 26 -42.49 -45.37 -15.27
N GLU A 27 -42.06 -46.61 -15.53
CA GLU A 27 -40.86 -47.17 -14.92
C GLU A 27 -39.58 -46.44 -15.34
N ALA A 28 -39.46 -46.11 -16.63
CA ALA A 28 -38.34 -45.31 -17.13
C ALA A 28 -38.29 -43.94 -16.45
N LEU A 29 -39.43 -43.25 -16.34
CA LEU A 29 -39.55 -41.98 -15.62
C LEU A 29 -39.17 -42.13 -14.14
N LYS A 30 -39.59 -43.21 -13.49
CA LYS A 30 -39.24 -43.46 -12.09
C LYS A 30 -37.73 -43.62 -11.91
N LYS A 31 -37.06 -44.33 -12.81
CA LYS A 31 -35.59 -44.48 -12.82
C LYS A 31 -34.90 -43.15 -13.04
N THR A 32 -35.35 -42.32 -13.99
CA THR A 32 -34.75 -41.00 -14.23
C THR A 32 -34.93 -40.06 -13.05
N VAL A 33 -36.12 -40.06 -12.41
CA VAL A 33 -36.36 -39.27 -11.19
C VAL A 33 -35.45 -39.72 -10.05
N GLN A 34 -35.26 -41.03 -9.86
CA GLN A 34 -34.34 -41.54 -8.83
C GLN A 34 -32.89 -41.12 -9.09
N GLU A 35 -32.45 -41.15 -10.35
CA GLU A 35 -31.09 -40.72 -10.70
C GLU A 35 -30.90 -39.21 -10.52
N LEU A 36 -31.88 -38.40 -10.94
CA LEU A 36 -31.88 -36.95 -10.67
C LEU A 36 -31.83 -36.64 -9.17
N GLN A 37 -32.61 -37.35 -8.35
CA GLN A 37 -32.56 -37.22 -6.89
C GLN A 37 -31.19 -37.57 -6.33
N ARG A 38 -30.52 -38.61 -6.86
CA ARG A 38 -29.16 -38.98 -6.47
C ARG A 38 -28.15 -37.88 -6.81
N ILE A 39 -28.22 -37.33 -8.01
CA ILE A 39 -27.35 -36.23 -8.48
C ILE A 39 -27.55 -35.00 -7.61
N ILE A 40 -28.80 -34.58 -7.37
CA ILE A 40 -29.13 -33.41 -6.55
C ILE A 40 -28.59 -33.58 -5.12
N ARG A 41 -28.76 -34.76 -4.50
CA ARG A 41 -28.19 -35.03 -3.17
C ARG A 41 -26.66 -35.00 -3.16
N GLY A 42 -26.01 -35.37 -4.27
CA GLY A 42 -24.56 -35.19 -4.45
C GLY A 42 -24.17 -33.72 -4.42
N GLN A 43 -24.79 -32.92 -5.29
CA GLN A 43 -24.53 -31.48 -5.41
C GLN A 43 -24.78 -30.74 -4.09
N VAL A 44 -25.86 -31.05 -3.36
CA VAL A 44 -26.14 -30.42 -2.05
C VAL A 44 -25.01 -30.70 -1.05
N ARG A 45 -24.45 -31.92 -1.02
CA ARG A 45 -23.32 -32.27 -0.15
C ARG A 45 -22.05 -31.54 -0.55
N ASP A 46 -21.80 -31.39 -1.86
CA ASP A 46 -20.62 -30.67 -2.35
C ASP A 46 -20.70 -29.18 -2.06
N ILE A 47 -21.88 -28.58 -2.19
CA ILE A 47 -22.15 -27.20 -1.78
C ILE A 47 -21.97 -27.02 -0.26
N ALA A 48 -22.42 -27.97 0.55
CA ALA A 48 -22.24 -27.91 1.99
C ALA A 48 -20.75 -27.98 2.37
N ARG A 49 -19.99 -28.88 1.75
CA ARG A 49 -18.54 -28.99 1.94
C ARG A 49 -17.81 -27.71 1.52
N SER A 50 -18.08 -27.20 0.33
CA SER A 50 -17.43 -25.97 -0.15
C SER A 50 -17.76 -24.75 0.73
N LYS A 51 -18.99 -24.62 1.24
CA LYS A 51 -19.33 -23.57 2.21
C LYS A 51 -18.51 -23.67 3.50
N SER A 52 -18.30 -24.89 4.01
CA SER A 52 -17.47 -25.10 5.21
C SER A 52 -15.99 -24.77 4.96
N GLU A 53 -15.47 -25.09 3.77
CA GLU A 53 -14.10 -24.75 3.38
C GLU A 53 -13.91 -23.24 3.23
N VAL A 54 -14.87 -22.55 2.61
CA VAL A 54 -14.87 -21.09 2.49
C VAL A 54 -14.94 -20.42 3.86
N ALA A 55 -15.79 -20.92 4.77
CA ALA A 55 -15.85 -20.41 6.14
C ALA A 55 -14.52 -20.59 6.88
N ASN A 56 -13.90 -21.77 6.77
CA ASN A 56 -12.59 -22.04 7.37
C ASN A 56 -11.46 -21.19 6.75
N ALA A 57 -11.54 -20.91 5.45
CA ALA A 57 -10.59 -20.03 4.78
C ALA A 57 -10.76 -18.57 5.24
N ALA A 58 -12.01 -18.12 5.44
CA ALA A 58 -12.31 -16.78 5.94
C ALA A 58 -11.78 -16.59 7.36
N THR A 59 -11.99 -17.55 8.28
CA THR A 59 -11.48 -17.46 9.65
C THR A 59 -9.95 -17.46 9.70
N LYS A 60 -9.29 -18.29 8.87
CA LYS A 60 -7.82 -18.26 8.73
C LYS A 60 -7.31 -16.91 8.21
N ALA A 61 -8.01 -16.32 7.25
CA ALA A 61 -7.64 -15.01 6.71
C ALA A 61 -7.80 -13.90 7.76
N GLU A 62 -8.83 -13.98 8.61
CA GLU A 62 -9.05 -13.05 9.71
C GLU A 62 -7.95 -13.18 10.78
N GLN A 63 -7.63 -14.39 11.21
CA GLN A 63 -6.52 -14.66 12.13
C GLN A 63 -5.17 -14.14 11.58
N ALA A 64 -4.92 -14.32 10.28
CA ALA A 64 -3.71 -13.81 9.65
C ALA A 64 -3.64 -12.28 9.68
N ARG A 65 -4.78 -11.59 9.47
CA ARG A 65 -4.85 -10.12 9.57
C ARG A 65 -4.61 -9.64 10.99
N GLU A 66 -5.18 -10.31 11.98
CA GLU A 66 -4.98 -9.98 13.39
C GLU A 66 -3.52 -10.14 13.81
N LEU A 67 -2.86 -11.22 13.37
CA LEU A 67 -1.43 -11.42 13.61
C LEU A 67 -0.56 -10.33 12.96
N VAL A 68 -0.87 -9.93 11.73
CA VAL A 68 -0.16 -8.83 11.05
C VAL A 68 -0.32 -7.54 11.85
N PHE A 69 -1.54 -7.21 12.27
CA PHE A 69 -1.82 -6.02 13.08
C PHE A 69 -1.07 -6.04 14.42
N GLN A 70 -1.05 -7.18 15.13
CA GLN A 70 -0.29 -7.31 16.37
C GLN A 70 1.22 -7.13 16.17
N ASN A 71 1.76 -7.62 15.06
CA ASN A 71 3.18 -7.44 14.74
C ASN A 71 3.50 -5.98 14.40
N GLU A 72 2.60 -5.27 13.70
CA GLU A 72 2.74 -3.84 13.43
C GLU A 72 2.69 -3.01 14.71
N LEU A 73 1.79 -3.33 15.65
CA LEU A 73 1.74 -2.68 16.96
C LEU A 73 3.03 -2.88 17.75
N LYS A 74 3.52 -4.12 17.84
CA LYS A 74 4.79 -4.41 18.53
C LYS A 74 5.98 -3.70 17.89
N ALA A 75 6.01 -3.59 16.56
CA ALA A 75 7.04 -2.84 15.86
C ALA A 75 6.97 -1.34 16.19
N ALA A 76 5.77 -0.75 16.21
CA ALA A 76 5.57 0.64 16.58
C ALA A 76 5.94 0.93 18.04
N GLU A 77 5.62 0.03 18.97
CA GLU A 77 6.04 0.11 20.37
C GLU A 77 7.57 0.12 20.49
N ALA A 78 8.26 -0.82 19.83
CA ALA A 78 9.72 -0.87 19.83
C ALA A 78 10.37 0.36 19.18
N GLU A 79 9.75 0.94 18.15
CA GLU A 79 10.22 2.21 17.56
C GLU A 79 10.02 3.39 18.52
N SER A 80 8.91 3.43 19.24
CA SER A 80 8.62 4.44 20.27
C SER A 80 9.62 4.36 21.42
N GLU A 81 9.91 3.17 21.94
CA GLU A 81 10.91 2.95 23.00
C GLU A 81 12.29 3.47 22.56
N LYS A 82 12.75 3.10 21.36
CA LYS A 82 14.01 3.63 20.80
C LYS A 82 13.99 5.14 20.64
N ALA A 83 12.87 5.73 20.24
CA ALA A 83 12.73 7.17 20.13
C ALA A 83 12.84 7.85 21.51
N GLN A 84 12.25 7.26 22.55
CA GLN A 84 12.36 7.76 23.93
C GLN A 84 13.80 7.66 24.46
N GLU A 85 14.48 6.54 24.24
CA GLU A 85 15.89 6.37 24.61
C GLU A 85 16.80 7.40 23.93
N ASN A 86 16.62 7.60 22.62
CA ASN A 86 17.37 8.60 21.85
C ASN A 86 17.08 10.03 22.36
N ALA A 87 15.83 10.33 22.72
CA ALA A 87 15.45 11.62 23.29
C ALA A 87 16.10 11.85 24.66
N ALA A 88 16.10 10.84 25.53
CA ALA A 88 16.76 10.89 26.83
C ALA A 88 18.27 11.10 26.69
N GLN A 89 18.92 10.38 25.76
CA GLN A 89 20.34 10.54 25.47
C GLN A 89 20.66 11.96 24.94
N ALA A 90 19.81 12.51 24.07
CA ALA A 90 19.97 13.87 23.57
C ALA A 90 19.83 14.93 24.67
N MET A 91 18.89 14.75 25.60
CA MET A 91 18.73 15.64 26.76
C MET A 91 19.98 15.62 27.66
N MET A 92 20.51 14.44 28.00
CA MET A 92 21.76 14.35 28.79
C MET A 92 22.95 15.04 28.11
N MET A 93 23.08 14.90 26.78
CA MET A 93 24.13 15.60 26.04
C MET A 93 23.93 17.12 26.01
N ALA A 94 22.68 17.58 25.91
CA ALA A 94 22.36 19.00 25.96
C ALA A 94 22.70 19.61 27.32
N GLU A 95 22.40 18.91 28.42
CA GLU A 95 22.78 19.33 29.78
C GLU A 95 24.30 19.43 29.94
N ALA A 96 25.05 18.41 29.52
CA ALA A 96 26.51 18.42 29.57
C ALA A 96 27.13 19.56 28.72
N ASN A 97 26.50 19.91 27.59
CA ASN A 97 26.94 21.04 26.77
C ASN A 97 26.60 22.38 27.41
N ASN A 98 25.45 22.48 28.10
CA ASN A 98 25.08 23.67 28.86
C ASN A 98 26.06 23.93 30.00
N GLU A 99 26.45 22.90 30.76
CA GLU A 99 27.48 23.00 31.80
C GLU A 99 28.81 23.53 31.26
N LYS A 100 29.26 23.00 30.11
CA LYS A 100 30.46 23.50 29.42
C LYS A 100 30.32 24.96 28.99
N ALA A 101 29.16 25.36 28.49
CA ALA A 101 28.89 26.73 28.10
C ALA A 101 28.91 27.69 29.30
N VAL A 102 28.31 27.30 30.43
CA VAL A 102 28.34 28.06 31.69
C VAL A 102 29.78 28.19 32.21
N ALA A 103 30.54 27.09 32.25
CA ALA A 103 31.95 27.12 32.66
C ALA A 103 32.81 28.01 31.76
N PHE A 104 32.56 28.00 30.45
CA PHE A 104 33.24 28.88 29.50
C PHE A 104 32.89 30.35 29.70
N ALA A 105 31.60 30.67 29.91
CA ALA A 105 31.15 32.03 30.19
C ALA A 105 31.78 32.59 31.48
N ALA A 106 31.88 31.77 32.53
CA ALA A 106 32.54 32.14 33.78
C ALA A 106 34.03 32.47 33.57
N ARG A 107 34.74 31.72 32.72
CA ARG A 107 36.15 32.01 32.37
C ARG A 107 36.31 33.34 31.62
N ILE A 108 35.39 33.68 30.73
CA ILE A 108 35.41 34.97 30.02
C ILE A 108 35.25 36.13 31.01
N GLN A 109 34.31 36.04 31.96
CA GLN A 109 34.11 37.08 32.97
C GLN A 109 35.34 37.24 33.88
N ALA A 110 35.96 36.13 34.30
CA ALA A 110 37.19 36.16 35.09
C ALA A 110 38.37 36.77 34.31
N ALA A 111 38.47 36.52 33.00
CA ALA A 111 39.48 37.14 32.15
C ALA A 111 39.23 38.64 31.95
N ALA A 112 37.97 39.07 31.76
CA ALA A 112 37.59 40.47 31.57
C ALA A 112 37.92 41.36 32.78
N GLY A 113 37.89 40.82 34.00
CA GLY A 113 38.33 41.53 35.22
C GLY A 113 39.82 41.88 35.27
N ASN A 114 40.65 41.23 34.44
CA ASN A 114 42.09 41.52 34.30
C ASN A 114 42.41 42.39 33.06
N VAL A 115 41.43 42.74 32.23
CA VAL A 115 41.60 43.60 31.03
C VAL A 115 41.36 45.07 31.39
N ASN A 116 41.98 45.54 32.47
CA ASN A 116 42.07 46.98 32.77
C ASN A 116 43.51 47.52 32.63
N GLN A 117 44.47 46.71 32.16
CA GLN A 117 45.85 47.17 31.98
C GLN A 117 46.44 47.03 30.58
N GLN A 118 45.81 46.34 29.63
CA GLN A 118 46.34 46.27 28.26
C GLN A 118 45.23 46.24 27.22
N GLN A 119 45.06 47.39 26.54
CA GLN A 119 44.91 47.55 25.08
C GLN A 119 43.98 48.72 24.70
N GLN A 120 44.58 49.91 24.73
CA GLN A 120 44.45 50.83 23.60
C GLN A 120 44.93 50.11 22.33
N GLN A 121 44.30 50.45 21.20
CA GLN A 121 44.55 50.00 19.82
C GLN A 121 43.76 48.76 19.38
N GLN A 122 42.54 48.99 18.91
CA GLN A 122 42.03 48.25 17.75
C GLN A 122 41.84 49.23 16.58
N PRO A 123 42.46 48.96 15.42
CA PRO A 123 42.10 49.66 14.20
C PRO A 123 40.74 49.14 13.72
N ALA A 124 39.92 50.08 13.27
CA ALA A 124 38.72 49.79 12.51
C ALA A 124 39.02 48.92 11.29
N VAL A 125 37.95 48.37 10.71
CA VAL A 125 37.86 47.73 9.39
C VAL A 125 38.00 46.20 9.39
N SER A 126 36.86 45.49 9.37
CA SER A 126 36.66 44.46 8.36
C SER A 126 35.19 44.32 7.96
N LYS A 127 34.81 45.04 6.90
CA LYS A 127 33.68 44.66 6.05
C LYS A 127 34.04 43.33 5.37
N ALA A 128 33.77 42.20 6.02
CA ALA A 128 33.91 40.88 5.41
C ALA A 128 32.73 40.61 4.46
N ARG A 129 32.85 41.21 3.29
CA ARG A 129 32.32 40.80 1.99
C ARG A 129 31.97 39.30 1.95
N ARG A 130 30.70 38.97 1.65
CA ARG A 130 30.25 37.62 1.23
C ARG A 130 31.27 37.03 0.24
N ARG A 131 32.17 36.17 0.72
CA ARG A 131 33.03 35.37 -0.14
C ARG A 131 32.12 34.31 -0.76
N ARG A 132 31.65 34.54 -1.98
CA ARG A 132 31.20 33.43 -2.83
C ARG A 132 32.38 32.47 -2.91
N ALA A 133 32.18 31.23 -2.45
CA ALA A 133 33.19 30.19 -2.55
C ALA A 133 33.66 30.11 -4.01
N ARG A 134 34.94 30.40 -4.24
CA ARG A 134 35.56 30.16 -5.55
C ARG A 134 35.54 28.66 -5.76
N ARG A 135 34.84 28.24 -6.82
CA ARG A 135 34.77 26.85 -7.27
C ARG A 135 36.20 26.42 -7.62
N ASP A 136 36.69 25.41 -6.93
CA ASP A 136 38.02 24.82 -7.15
C ASP A 136 38.13 24.33 -8.61
N PRO A 137 39.14 24.74 -9.39
CA PRO A 137 39.35 24.26 -10.76
C PRO A 137 39.53 22.74 -10.85
N ASN A 138 39.95 22.11 -9.76
CA ASN A 138 40.15 20.66 -9.65
C ASN A 138 38.93 19.94 -9.05
N HIS A 139 37.78 20.60 -8.93
CA HIS A 139 36.56 19.94 -8.49
C HIS A 139 36.07 18.97 -9.58
N VAL A 140 36.58 17.74 -9.54
CA VAL A 140 36.03 16.61 -10.30
C VAL A 140 34.55 16.52 -9.92
N PRO A 141 33.61 16.73 -10.85
CA PRO A 141 32.20 16.62 -10.54
C PRO A 141 31.97 15.19 -10.07
N LYS A 142 31.74 15.01 -8.76
CA LYS A 142 31.25 13.74 -8.19
C LYS A 142 30.11 13.31 -9.10
N ARG A 143 30.26 12.17 -9.78
CA ARG A 143 29.33 11.63 -10.78
C ARG A 143 27.91 11.97 -10.34
N GLY A 144 27.29 12.98 -10.98
CA GLY A 144 26.00 13.47 -10.55
C GLY A 144 25.03 12.30 -10.58
N TYR A 145 24.42 11.98 -9.44
CA TYR A 145 23.44 10.91 -9.35
C TYR A 145 22.38 11.14 -10.43
N THR A 146 22.38 10.30 -11.46
CA THR A 146 21.36 10.37 -12.51
C THR A 146 20.08 9.82 -11.93
N LEU A 147 19.09 10.68 -11.75
CA LEU A 147 17.77 10.28 -11.32
C LEU A 147 17.01 9.70 -12.51
N HIS A 148 16.27 8.63 -12.28
CA HIS A 148 15.46 7.98 -13.30
C HIS A 148 13.97 8.07 -12.94
N CYS A 149 13.12 8.29 -13.94
CA CYS A 149 11.68 8.22 -13.74
C CYS A 149 11.25 6.76 -13.67
N ILE A 150 10.63 6.35 -12.56
CA ILE A 150 10.14 4.97 -12.37
C ILE A 150 9.10 4.58 -13.44
N ARG A 151 8.36 5.55 -13.99
CA ARG A 151 7.25 5.28 -14.92
C ARG A 151 7.68 5.12 -16.39
N CYS A 152 8.69 5.85 -16.84
CA CYS A 152 9.11 5.83 -18.25
C CYS A 152 10.63 5.67 -18.47
N GLY A 153 11.41 5.51 -17.39
CA GLY A 153 12.85 5.28 -17.45
C GLY A 153 13.70 6.50 -17.85
N ILE A 154 13.11 7.68 -18.09
CA ILE A 154 13.88 8.85 -18.52
C ILE A 154 14.88 9.26 -17.43
N ARG A 155 16.12 9.56 -17.85
CA ARG A 155 17.20 9.98 -16.95
C ARG A 155 17.30 11.51 -16.91
N ARG A 156 17.47 12.07 -15.71
CA ARG A 156 17.66 13.50 -15.45
C ARG A 156 18.80 13.72 -14.46
N SER A 157 19.51 14.83 -14.61
CA SER A 157 20.66 15.17 -13.76
C SER A 157 20.25 15.91 -12.49
N ARG A 158 19.03 16.47 -12.44
CA ARG A 158 18.50 17.27 -11.33
C ARG A 158 17.11 16.79 -10.92
N ASN A 159 16.80 16.92 -9.63
CA ASN A 159 15.49 16.55 -9.08
C ASN A 159 14.36 17.40 -9.68
N ASP A 160 14.59 18.71 -9.88
CA ASP A 160 13.59 19.63 -10.44
C ASP A 160 13.17 19.25 -11.87
N GLU A 161 14.13 18.77 -12.67
CA GLU A 161 13.85 18.28 -14.03
C GLU A 161 12.99 17.02 -13.99
N LEU A 162 13.25 16.11 -13.04
CA LEU A 162 12.45 14.90 -12.85
C LEU A 162 11.03 15.24 -12.38
N ARG A 163 10.89 16.16 -11.40
CA ARG A 163 9.58 16.64 -10.92
C ARG A 163 8.78 17.30 -12.05
N ARG A 164 9.43 18.13 -12.88
CA ARG A 164 8.78 18.76 -14.05
C ARG A 164 8.35 17.70 -15.07
N HIS A 165 9.17 16.69 -15.29
CA HIS A 165 8.84 15.57 -16.17
C HIS A 165 7.62 14.79 -15.65
N LEU A 166 7.60 14.40 -14.37
CA LEU A 166 6.48 13.71 -13.73
C LEU A 166 5.17 14.51 -13.88
N ARG A 167 5.21 15.81 -13.58
CA ARG A 167 4.04 16.71 -13.71
C ARG A 167 3.54 16.82 -15.16
N LYS A 168 4.43 16.85 -16.15
CA LYS A 168 4.03 17.00 -17.55
C LYS A 168 3.54 15.70 -18.19
N LYS A 169 4.15 14.57 -17.84
CA LYS A 169 3.94 13.29 -18.54
C LYS A 169 3.09 12.28 -17.76
N HIS A 170 3.11 12.33 -16.43
CA HIS A 170 2.52 11.28 -15.59
C HIS A 170 1.35 11.78 -14.73
N TYR A 171 1.37 13.03 -14.27
CA TYR A 171 0.30 13.58 -13.43
C TYR A 171 -1.11 13.49 -14.05
N PRO A 172 -1.33 13.77 -15.36
CA PRO A 172 -2.65 13.62 -15.96
C PRO A 172 -3.21 12.20 -15.86
N ALA A 173 -2.32 11.19 -15.91
CA ALA A 173 -2.71 9.79 -15.78
C ALA A 173 -2.83 9.35 -14.31
N LEU A 174 -2.04 9.93 -13.41
CA LEU A 174 -2.07 9.60 -11.97
C LEU A 174 -3.26 10.24 -11.25
N PHE A 175 -3.71 11.41 -11.71
CA PHE A 175 -4.78 12.18 -11.08
C PHE A 175 -5.76 12.72 -12.13
N PRO A 176 -6.58 11.86 -12.74
CA PRO A 176 -7.48 12.24 -13.84
C PRO A 176 -8.57 13.26 -13.45
N GLY A 177 -8.86 13.39 -12.15
CA GLY A 177 -9.84 14.36 -11.62
C GLY A 177 -9.24 15.71 -11.20
N LEU A 178 -7.91 15.89 -11.27
CA LEU A 178 -7.30 17.16 -10.88
C LEU A 178 -7.35 18.14 -12.05
N ASP A 179 -8.15 19.20 -11.90
CA ASP A 179 -8.30 20.23 -12.92
C ASP A 179 -6.95 20.88 -13.25
N ARG A 180 -6.71 21.18 -14.53
CA ARG A 180 -5.40 21.65 -15.04
C ARG A 180 -4.95 22.94 -14.35
N LYS A 181 -5.90 23.77 -13.90
CA LYS A 181 -5.64 24.99 -13.12
C LYS A 181 -5.16 24.68 -11.70
N ALA A 182 -5.72 23.66 -11.03
CA ALA A 182 -5.28 23.22 -9.72
C ALA A 182 -3.85 22.64 -9.76
N LEU A 183 -3.53 21.90 -10.83
CA LEU A 183 -2.16 21.40 -11.08
C LEU A 183 -1.13 22.53 -11.21
N LEU A 184 -1.49 23.61 -11.92
CA LEU A 184 -0.61 24.77 -12.07
C LEU A 184 -0.49 25.60 -10.79
N ALA A 185 -1.55 25.68 -9.99
CA ALA A 185 -1.53 26.33 -8.67
C ALA A 185 -0.59 25.59 -7.70
N GLN A 186 -0.72 24.26 -7.60
CA GLN A 186 0.19 23.44 -6.79
C GLN A 186 1.64 23.60 -7.26
N ALA A 187 1.86 23.67 -8.57
CA ALA A 187 3.20 23.81 -9.12
C ALA A 187 3.89 25.15 -8.78
N ARG A 188 3.14 26.20 -8.44
CA ARG A 188 3.67 27.49 -7.99
C ARG A 188 4.09 27.48 -6.51
N ILE A 189 3.45 26.67 -5.67
CA ILE A 189 3.74 26.57 -4.23
C ILE A 189 5.07 25.83 -4.00
N ASP A 190 5.37 24.83 -4.84
CA ASP A 190 6.59 24.01 -4.74
C ASP A 190 7.85 24.65 -5.37
N ALA A 191 7.76 25.88 -5.90
CA ALA A 191 8.92 26.60 -6.42
C ALA A 191 9.50 27.51 -5.32
N PRO A 192 10.79 27.41 -4.97
CA PRO A 192 11.42 28.31 -4.00
C PRO A 192 11.53 29.75 -4.53
#